data_AF-A0A645DQ92-F1
#
_entry.id   AF-A0A645DQ92-F1
#
_cell.length_a   1.000
_cell.length_b   1.000
_cell.length_c   1.000
_cell.angle_alpha   90.00
_cell.angle_beta   90.00
_cell.angle_gamma   90.00
#
_symmetry.space_group_name_H-M   'P 1'
#
loop_
_entity.id
_entity.type
_entity.pdbx_description
1 polymer ?
#
loop_
_entity_poly.entity_id
_entity_poly.type
_entity_poly.pdbx_seq_one_letter_code
_entity_poly.pdbx_strand_id
1 'polypeptide(L)'
;MRLKPYQKNILSALAVMAGGFILFNVVFLLAALVINASMRVMGMPMNQAPHIISRVLYLILICLISWFVFRSRLNNVIKATYLTMPLMVILVTAGLSLYQQPKWMVAIIGAVLICALIYYFHKKKLSWLYYFSVFYVAAVAFCVMIFNIDI
;
A
#
# COMPACT_ATOMS: atom_id res chain seq x y z
N MET A 1 -28.41 -0.70 19.37
CA MET A 1 -28.96 -0.14 18.12
C MET A 1 -28.49 -0.96 16.92
N ARG A 2 -29.40 -1.52 16.12
CA ARG A 2 -29.05 -2.22 14.86
C ARG A 2 -28.82 -1.17 13.77
N LEU A 3 -27.57 -0.96 13.36
CA LEU A 3 -27.22 -0.03 12.29
C LEU A 3 -27.86 -0.48 10.96
N LYS A 4 -28.41 0.48 10.20
CA LYS A 4 -28.90 0.20 8.84
C LYS A 4 -27.74 -0.27 7.94
N PRO A 5 -27.99 -1.13 6.94
CA PRO A 5 -26.93 -1.68 6.09
C PRO A 5 -26.07 -0.60 5.43
N TYR A 6 -26.67 0.52 5.01
CA TYR A 6 -25.96 1.68 4.46
C TYR A 6 -25.02 2.35 5.47
N GLN A 7 -25.44 2.54 6.72
CA GLN A 7 -24.60 3.13 7.77
C GLN A 7 -23.39 2.25 8.08
N LYS A 8 -23.59 0.92 8.10
CA LYS A 8 -22.52 -0.04 8.33
C LYS A 8 -21.47 0.00 7.20
N ASN A 9 -21.91 0.13 5.94
CA ASN A 9 -21.01 0.24 4.80
C ASN A 9 -20.20 1.53 4.83
N ILE A 10 -20.83 2.68 5.09
CA ILE A 10 -20.13 3.97 5.21
C ILE A 10 -19.11 3.94 6.34
N LEU A 11 -19.50 3.40 7.51
CA LEU A 11 -18.59 3.28 8.66
C LEU A 11 -17.40 2.36 8.33
N SER A 12 -17.63 1.28 7.59
CA SER A 12 -16.57 0.36 7.17
C SER A 12 -15.62 1.02 6.16
N ALA A 13 -16.14 1.83 5.24
CA ALA A 13 -15.33 2.60 4.29
C ALA A 13 -14.48 3.67 5.00
N LEU A 14 -15.06 4.39 5.97
CA LEU A 14 -14.33 5.33 6.82
C LEU A 14 -13.24 4.64 7.63
N ALA A 15 -13.52 3.45 8.18
CA ALA A 15 -12.53 2.65 8.89
C ALA A 15 -11.37 2.20 7.98
N VAL A 16 -11.66 1.87 6.71
CA VAL A 16 -10.64 1.58 5.70
C VAL A 16 -9.80 2.80 5.39
N MET A 17 -10.39 3.98 5.22
CA MET A 17 -9.64 5.21 4.95
C MET A 17 -8.74 5.60 6.13
N ALA A 18 -9.32 5.69 7.33
CA ALA A 18 -8.57 6.08 8.54
C ALA A 18 -7.48 5.04 8.87
N GLY A 19 -7.83 3.75 8.84
CA GLY A 19 -6.87 2.68 9.10
C GLY A 19 -5.79 2.58 8.02
N GLY A 20 -6.14 2.79 6.74
CA GLY A 20 -5.20 2.80 5.63
C GLY A 20 -4.20 3.94 5.72
N PHE A 21 -4.65 5.15 6.09
CA PHE A 21 -3.78 6.29 6.33
C PHE A 21 -2.80 6.05 7.50
N ILE A 22 -3.29 5.47 8.61
CA ILE A 22 -2.42 5.11 9.74
C ILE A 22 -1.39 4.06 9.31
N LEU A 23 -1.84 2.99 8.63
CA LEU A 23 -0.96 1.94 8.14
C LEU A 23 0.09 2.49 7.17
N PHE A 24 -0.27 3.40 6.28
CA PHE A 24 0.66 4.06 5.38
C PHE A 24 1.82 4.73 6.13
N ASN A 25 1.52 5.51 7.17
CA ASN A 25 2.55 6.14 8.00
C ASN A 25 3.39 5.10 8.77
N VAL A 26 2.75 4.08 9.34
CA VAL A 26 3.45 2.98 10.02
C VAL A 26 4.41 2.25 9.08
N VAL A 27 4.03 2.11 7.82
CA VAL A 27 4.82 1.45 6.77
C VAL A 27 6.07 2.24 6.41
N PHE A 28 6.02 3.57 6.36
CA PHE A 28 7.21 4.40 6.20
C PHE A 28 8.11 4.37 7.43
N LEU A 29 7.52 4.42 8.64
CA LEU A 29 8.29 4.27 9.87
C LEU A 29 9.00 2.90 9.91
N LEU A 30 8.31 1.85 9.49
CA LEU A 30 8.88 0.51 9.35
C LEU A 30 10.00 0.49 8.30
N ALA A 31 9.82 1.16 7.16
CA ALA A 31 10.85 1.29 6.13
C ALA A 31 12.10 1.97 6.68
N ALA A 32 11.93 3.13 7.33
CA ALA A 32 13.01 3.86 7.97
C ALA A 32 13.72 3.03 9.03
N LEU A 33 12.97 2.29 9.86
CA LEU A 33 13.53 1.41 10.88
C LEU A 33 14.34 0.27 10.27
N VAL A 34 13.82 -0.43 9.26
CA VAL A 34 14.51 -1.54 8.59
C VAL A 34 15.77 -1.04 7.87
N ILE A 35 15.67 0.07 7.15
CA ILE A 35 16.79 0.67 6.42
C ILE A 35 17.87 1.12 7.42
N ASN A 36 17.52 1.89 8.44
CA ASN A 36 18.48 2.37 9.44
C ASN A 36 19.12 1.25 10.25
N ALA A 37 18.33 0.25 10.66
CA ALA A 37 18.85 -0.93 11.37
C ALA A 37 19.82 -1.71 10.47
N SER A 38 19.47 -1.95 9.22
CA SER A 38 20.34 -2.67 8.27
C SER A 38 21.66 -1.93 8.01
N MET A 39 21.61 -0.60 7.81
CA MET A 39 22.82 0.20 7.61
C MET A 39 23.71 0.21 8.86
N ARG A 40 23.11 0.28 10.06
CA ARG A 40 23.85 0.21 11.33
C ARG A 40 24.53 -1.15 11.54
N VAL A 41 23.86 -2.24 11.19
CA VAL A 41 24.42 -3.61 11.27
C VAL A 41 25.54 -3.80 10.25
N MET A 42 25.43 -3.20 9.06
CA MET A 42 26.45 -3.30 8.00
C MET A 42 27.60 -2.29 8.15
N GLY A 43 27.57 -1.40 9.14
CA GLY A 43 28.61 -0.38 9.35
C GLY A 43 28.69 0.68 8.24
N MET A 44 27.63 0.86 7.45
CA MET A 44 27.60 1.82 6.34
C MET A 44 27.24 3.23 6.83
N PRO A 45 27.79 4.30 6.20
CA PRO A 45 27.42 5.67 6.55
C PRO A 45 25.94 5.93 6.27
N MET A 46 25.21 6.42 7.28
CA MET A 46 23.77 6.70 7.24
C MET A 46 23.32 7.73 6.20
N ASN A 47 24.26 8.39 5.51
CA ASN A 47 24.00 9.47 4.56
C ASN A 47 24.09 9.04 3.08
N GLN A 48 24.22 7.73 2.81
CA GLN A 48 24.23 7.19 1.46
C GLN A 48 22.85 6.65 1.07
N ALA A 49 22.59 6.61 -0.24
CA ALA A 49 21.35 6.09 -0.79
C ALA A 49 21.07 4.67 -0.25
N PRO A 50 19.82 4.35 0.15
CA PRO A 50 19.50 3.07 0.78
C PRO A 50 19.94 1.90 -0.09
N HIS A 51 20.81 1.06 0.47
CA HIS A 51 21.42 -0.07 -0.21
C HIS A 51 20.33 -1.04 -0.71
N ILE A 52 20.58 -1.70 -1.85
CA ILE A 52 19.63 -2.63 -2.47
C ILE A 52 19.20 -3.71 -1.46
N ILE A 53 20.13 -4.17 -0.62
CA ILE A 53 19.87 -5.17 0.41
C ILE A 53 18.80 -4.70 1.40
N SER A 54 18.85 -3.44 1.86
CA SER A 54 17.86 -2.87 2.78
C SER A 54 16.47 -2.82 2.16
N ARG A 55 16.38 -2.49 0.87
CA ARG A 55 15.11 -2.48 0.11
C ARG A 55 14.54 -3.88 -0.04
N VAL A 56 15.38 -4.86 -0.39
CA VAL A 56 14.98 -6.27 -0.50
C VAL A 56 14.48 -6.81 0.84
N LEU A 57 15.19 -6.52 1.93
CA LEU A 57 14.83 -6.97 3.28
C LEU A 57 13.48 -6.39 3.72
N TYR A 58 13.24 -5.11 3.42
CA TYR A 58 11.93 -4.46 3.64
C TYR A 58 10.80 -5.10 2.82
N LEU A 59 11.01 -5.38 1.54
CA LEU A 59 10.02 -6.04 0.68
C LEU A 59 9.70 -7.46 1.16
N ILE A 60 10.71 -8.24 1.56
CA ILE A 60 10.53 -9.57 2.15
C ILE A 60 9.66 -9.48 3.40
N LEU A 61 9.95 -8.52 4.27
CA LEU A 61 9.22 -8.33 5.52
C LEU A 61 7.74 -7.97 5.24
N ILE A 62 7.46 -7.05 4.31
CA ILE A 62 6.09 -6.71 3.89
C ILE A 62 5.38 -7.92 3.29
N CYS A 63 6.07 -8.72 2.48
CA CYS A 63 5.50 -9.91 1.87
C CYS A 63 5.13 -10.95 2.95
N LEU A 64 5.98 -11.13 3.97
CA LEU A 64 5.72 -12.02 5.11
C LEU A 64 4.52 -11.55 5.94
N ILE A 65 4.44 -10.26 6.29
CA ILE A 65 3.29 -9.71 7.03
C ILE A 65 2.02 -9.86 6.17
N SER A 66 2.10 -9.55 4.88
CA SER A 66 0.95 -9.62 3.97
C SER A 66 0.41 -11.05 3.88
N TRP A 67 1.31 -12.01 3.67
CA TRP A 67 0.97 -13.41 3.65
C TRP A 67 0.27 -13.86 4.94
N PHE A 68 0.81 -13.47 6.11
CA PHE A 68 0.22 -13.81 7.40
C PHE A 68 -1.18 -13.21 7.60
N VAL A 69 -1.37 -11.94 7.24
CA VAL A 69 -2.65 -11.24 7.39
C VAL A 69 -3.73 -11.82 6.47
N PHE A 70 -3.39 -12.12 5.21
CA PHE A 70 -4.36 -12.71 4.27
C PHE A 70 -4.74 -14.14 4.64
N ARG A 71 -3.81 -14.92 5.20
CA ARG A 71 -4.05 -16.29 5.70
C ARG A 71 -4.87 -16.31 7.00
N SER A 72 -4.83 -15.25 7.79
CA SER A 72 -5.55 -15.18 9.07
C SER A 72 -7.07 -15.13 8.90
N ARG A 73 -7.84 -15.51 9.95
CA ARG A 73 -9.32 -15.45 9.97
C ARG A 73 -9.88 -14.05 10.26
N LEU A 74 -9.11 -13.01 9.98
CA LEU A 74 -9.50 -11.62 10.24
C LEU A 74 -10.74 -11.21 9.42
N ASN A 75 -11.52 -10.29 9.97
CA ASN A 75 -12.72 -9.77 9.33
C ASN A 75 -12.37 -9.07 8.00
N ASN A 76 -13.31 -9.07 7.05
CA ASN A 76 -13.13 -8.49 5.72
C ASN A 76 -12.74 -7.01 5.76
N VAL A 77 -13.22 -6.25 6.76
CA VAL A 77 -12.84 -4.84 6.97
C VAL A 77 -11.34 -4.74 7.24
N ILE A 78 -10.80 -5.52 8.18
CA ILE A 78 -9.39 -5.47 8.56
C ILE A 78 -8.51 -5.88 7.38
N LYS A 79 -8.89 -6.91 6.64
CA LYS A 79 -8.15 -7.35 5.44
C LYS A 79 -8.18 -6.31 4.33
N ALA A 80 -9.32 -5.64 4.12
CA ALA A 80 -9.45 -4.57 3.15
C ALA A 80 -8.62 -3.34 3.54
N THR A 81 -8.62 -2.96 4.82
CA THR A 81 -7.74 -1.91 5.35
C THR A 81 -6.28 -2.30 5.17
N TYR A 82 -5.90 -3.53 5.55
CA TYR A 82 -4.53 -4.00 5.41
C TYR A 82 -4.07 -4.04 3.94
N LEU A 83 -4.94 -4.39 2.99
CA LEU A 83 -4.62 -4.39 1.56
C LEU A 83 -4.14 -3.01 1.05
N THR A 84 -4.57 -1.91 1.68
CA THR A 84 -4.10 -0.58 1.29
C THR A 84 -2.59 -0.42 1.46
N MET A 85 -2.01 -1.06 2.49
CA MET A 85 -0.57 -1.01 2.79
C MET A 85 0.32 -1.61 1.69
N PRO A 86 0.24 -2.91 1.34
CA PRO A 86 1.11 -3.49 0.32
C PRO A 86 0.85 -2.87 -1.05
N LEU A 87 -0.40 -2.47 -1.33
CA LEU A 87 -0.73 -1.79 -2.57
C LEU A 87 -0.02 -0.42 -2.69
N MET A 88 -0.05 0.38 -1.63
CA MET A 88 0.67 1.65 -1.56
C MET A 88 2.17 1.45 -1.69
N VAL A 89 2.75 0.44 -1.04
CA VAL A 89 4.18 0.14 -1.14
C VAL A 89 4.59 -0.18 -2.57
N ILE A 90 3.80 -1.01 -3.26
CA ILE A 90 4.06 -1.36 -4.66
C ILE A 90 3.97 -0.12 -5.54
N LEU A 91 2.93 0.70 -5.39
CA LEU A 91 2.75 1.90 -6.20
C LEU A 91 3.81 2.97 -5.92
N VAL A 92 4.17 3.20 -4.67
CA VAL A 92 5.24 4.15 -4.29
C VAL A 92 6.59 3.66 -4.81
N THR A 93 6.90 2.37 -4.62
CA THR A 93 8.17 1.81 -5.13
C THR A 93 8.24 1.87 -6.65
N ALA A 94 7.13 1.58 -7.34
CA ALA A 94 7.02 1.74 -8.79
C ALA A 94 7.20 3.21 -9.18
N GLY A 95 6.51 4.13 -8.50
CA GLY A 95 6.61 5.57 -8.73
C GLY A 95 8.04 6.10 -8.58
N LEU A 96 8.74 5.72 -7.50
CA LEU A 96 10.15 6.07 -7.28
C LEU A 96 11.07 5.48 -8.35
N SER A 97 10.83 4.24 -8.77
CA SER A 97 11.63 3.57 -9.80
C SER A 97 11.42 4.17 -11.19
N LEU A 98 10.22 4.70 -11.45
CA LEU A 98 9.82 5.33 -12.70
C LEU A 98 9.88 6.86 -12.63
N TYR A 99 10.46 7.45 -11.58
CA TYR A 99 10.45 8.90 -11.35
C TYR A 99 11.14 9.67 -12.49
N GLN A 100 12.15 9.07 -13.11
CA GLN A 100 12.88 9.64 -14.26
C GLN A 100 12.11 9.53 -15.59
N GLN A 101 11.01 8.77 -15.61
CA GLN A 101 10.21 8.49 -16.80
C GLN A 101 9.07 9.51 -16.96
N PRO A 102 8.53 9.70 -18.17
CA PRO A 102 7.42 10.61 -18.37
C PRO A 102 6.20 10.19 -17.53
N LYS A 103 5.54 11.19 -16.94
CA LYS A 103 4.37 11.04 -16.05
C LYS A 103 3.32 10.08 -16.61
N TRP A 104 3.03 10.16 -17.91
CA TRP A 104 2.08 9.28 -18.59
C TRP A 104 2.44 7.79 -18.48
N MET A 105 3.72 7.43 -18.50
CA MET A 105 4.18 6.05 -18.40
C MET A 105 3.96 5.49 -16.98
N VAL A 106 4.20 6.32 -15.95
CA VAL A 106 3.88 5.99 -14.55
C VAL A 106 2.38 5.73 -14.38
N ALA A 107 1.54 6.60 -14.96
CA ALA A 107 0.09 6.45 -14.93
C ALA A 107 -0.38 5.17 -15.63
N ILE A 108 0.18 4.81 -16.79
CA ILE A 108 -0.17 3.58 -17.51
C ILE A 108 0.17 2.34 -16.66
N ILE A 109 1.38 2.29 -16.08
CA ILE A 109 1.81 1.15 -15.25
C ILE A 109 0.92 1.02 -14.01
N GLY A 110 0.61 2.15 -13.34
CA GLY A 110 -0.33 2.18 -12.23
C GLY A 110 -1.72 1.70 -12.62
N ALA A 111 -2.24 2.15 -13.76
CA ALA A 111 -3.54 1.75 -14.27
C ALA A 111 -3.60 0.24 -14.58
N VAL A 112 -2.55 -0.32 -15.19
CA VAL A 112 -2.45 -1.76 -15.45
C VAL A 112 -2.45 -2.56 -14.15
N LEU A 113 -1.69 -2.14 -13.13
CA LEU A 113 -1.68 -2.79 -11.82
C LEU A 113 -3.06 -2.77 -11.15
N ILE A 114 -3.73 -1.62 -11.16
CA ILE A 114 -5.07 -1.45 -10.58
C ILE A 114 -6.09 -2.33 -11.35
N CYS A 115 -6.05 -2.31 -12.67
CA CYS A 115 -6.95 -3.12 -13.49
C CYS A 115 -6.74 -4.63 -13.26
N ALA A 116 -5.49 -5.08 -13.15
CA ALA A 116 -5.16 -6.47 -12.82
C ALA A 116 -5.72 -6.88 -11.45
N LEU A 117 -5.64 -6.01 -10.44
CA LEU A 117 -6.20 -6.26 -9.11
C LEU A 117 -7.73 -6.31 -9.11
N ILE A 118 -8.39 -5.37 -9.78
CA ILE A 118 -9.85 -5.35 -9.93
C ILE A 118 -10.32 -6.64 -10.61
N TYR A 119 -9.64 -7.07 -11.69
CA TYR A 119 -9.94 -8.32 -12.37
C TYR A 119 -9.75 -9.54 -11.46
N TYR A 120 -8.65 -9.59 -10.70
CA TYR A 120 -8.39 -10.66 -9.74
C TYR A 120 -9.49 -10.74 -8.66
N PHE A 121 -9.93 -9.60 -8.13
CA PHE A 121 -11.00 -9.53 -7.13
C PHE A 121 -12.36 -9.93 -7.69
N HIS A 122 -12.62 -9.61 -8.96
CA HIS A 122 -13.83 -10.01 -9.67
C HIS A 122 -13.91 -11.53 -9.81
N LYS A 123 -12.81 -12.16 -10.24
CA LYS A 123 -12.71 -13.63 -10.34
C LYS A 123 -12.87 -14.32 -9.00
N LYS A 124 -12.35 -13.74 -7.92
CA LYS A 124 -12.45 -14.26 -6.55
C LYS A 124 -13.75 -13.89 -5.82
N LYS A 125 -14.64 -13.10 -6.45
CA LYS A 125 -15.91 -12.60 -5.86
C LYS A 125 -15.73 -12.02 -4.45
N LEU A 126 -14.67 -11.23 -4.25
CA LEU A 126 -14.36 -10.63 -2.95
C LEU A 126 -15.38 -9.54 -2.57
N SER A 127 -15.47 -9.23 -1.28
CA SER A 127 -16.39 -8.19 -0.77
C SER A 127 -16.10 -6.81 -1.37
N TRP A 128 -17.13 -5.97 -1.50
CA TRP A 128 -17.03 -4.60 -2.06
C TRP A 128 -15.91 -3.76 -1.41
N LEU A 129 -15.61 -3.98 -0.13
CA LEU A 129 -14.57 -3.25 0.60
C LEU A 129 -13.19 -3.35 -0.06
N TYR A 130 -12.85 -4.47 -0.70
CA TYR A 130 -11.56 -4.62 -1.38
C TYR A 130 -11.46 -3.70 -2.61
N TYR A 131 -12.55 -3.53 -3.34
CA TYR A 131 -12.61 -2.59 -4.47
C TYR A 131 -12.50 -1.14 -3.98
N PHE A 132 -13.18 -0.82 -2.87
CA PHE A 132 -13.06 0.49 -2.25
C PHE A 132 -11.63 0.80 -1.81
N SER A 133 -10.92 -0.16 -1.19
CA SER A 133 -9.51 0.00 -0.81
C SER A 133 -8.61 0.26 -2.02
N VAL A 134 -8.78 -0.49 -3.11
CA VAL A 134 -7.99 -0.29 -4.33
C VAL A 134 -8.26 1.07 -4.94
N PHE A 135 -9.53 1.46 -5.04
CA PHE A 135 -9.94 2.75 -5.58
C PHE A 135 -9.41 3.91 -4.72
N TYR A 136 -9.50 3.80 -3.39
CA TYR A 136 -8.94 4.77 -2.47
C TYR A 136 -7.45 4.97 -2.68
N VAL A 137 -6.67 3.89 -2.72
CA VAL A 137 -5.22 3.96 -2.94
C VAL A 137 -4.88 4.51 -4.32
N ALA A 138 -5.62 4.11 -5.36
CA ALA A 138 -5.46 4.64 -6.71
C ALA A 138 -5.71 6.16 -6.75
N ALA A 139 -6.76 6.64 -6.10
CA ALA A 139 -7.09 8.05 -6.01
C ALA A 139 -5.99 8.83 -5.26
N VAL A 140 -5.47 8.29 -4.14
CA VAL A 140 -4.35 8.90 -3.41
C VAL A 140 -3.11 8.99 -4.28
N ALA A 141 -2.73 7.91 -4.97
CA ALA A 141 -1.56 7.89 -5.85
C ALA A 141 -1.70 8.89 -7.02
N PHE A 142 -2.90 8.98 -7.60
CA PHE A 142 -3.21 9.93 -8.67
C PHE A 142 -3.15 11.39 -8.18
N CYS A 143 -3.67 11.67 -6.98
CA CYS A 143 -3.56 12.98 -6.35
C CYS A 143 -2.09 13.37 -6.14
N VAL A 144 -1.28 12.49 -5.55
CA VAL A 144 0.16 12.74 -5.31
C VAL A 144 0.89 13.08 -6.61
N MET A 145 0.57 12.38 -7.69
CA MET A 145 1.13 12.62 -9.02
C MET A 145 0.73 13.97 -9.62
N ILE A 146 -0.54 14.38 -9.49
CA ILE A 146 -1.03 15.67 -10.01
C ILE A 146 -0.44 16.84 -9.22
N PHE A 147 -0.43 16.72 -7.89
CA PHE A 147 0.04 17.79 -7.01
C PHE A 147 1.57 17.91 -6.92
N ASN A 148 2.32 17.01 -7.58
CA ASN A 148 3.79 16.90 -7.44
C ASN A 148 4.22 16.96 -5.98
N ILE A 149 3.51 16.20 -5.13
CA ILE A 149 3.93 16.05 -3.74
C ILE A 149 5.17 15.15 -3.76
N ASP A 150 6.31 15.69 -3.35
CA ASP A 150 7.52 14.91 -3.18
C ASP A 150 7.29 13.85 -2.08
N ILE A 151 7.58 12.59 -2.41
CA ILE A 151 7.46 11.41 -1.52
C ILE A 151 8.84 11.03 -1.01
#